data_AF-A0A3N6GYN5-F1
#
_entry.id   AF-A0A3N6GYN5-F1
#
_cell.length_a   1.000
_cell.length_b   1.000
_cell.length_c   1.000
_cell.angle_alpha   90.00
_cell.angle_beta   90.00
_cell.angle_gamma   90.00
#
_symmetry.space_group_name_H-M   'P 1'
#
loop_
_entity.id
_entity.type
_entity.pdbx_description
1 polymer ?
#
loop_
_entity_poly.entity_id
_entity_poly.type
_entity_poly.pdbx_seq_one_letter_code
_entity_poly.pdbx_strand_id
1 'polypeptide(L)'
;MPPTAGHCRLQLQLVDLAVALSLTAVYAGFVRMGSGDGQAHYTGPLWTGYLIAAAVGLPVAVRRRRPLLVLAVVLAALATASLLDIVREPYAAAGFGAYLVGLAEPARRSVPALVVALTVAGGAVYLGEAVVTPADDPWGAVGVAGLVVLVIGGSWGAGRLLRRSRSTSI
;
A
#
# COMPACT_ATOMS: atom_id res chain seq x y z
N MET A 1 17.09 -12.94 31.58
CA MET A 1 18.10 -12.16 30.82
C MET A 1 17.35 -11.43 29.71
N PRO A 2 17.21 -10.09 29.75
CA PRO A 2 16.50 -9.37 28.70
C PRO A 2 17.24 -9.54 27.36
N PRO A 3 16.53 -9.71 26.23
CA PRO A 3 17.15 -9.83 24.92
C PRO A 3 18.00 -8.58 24.64
N THR A 4 19.25 -8.76 24.24
CA THR A 4 20.12 -7.63 23.89
C THR A 4 19.48 -6.85 22.74
N ALA A 5 19.62 -5.52 22.75
CA ALA A 5 18.97 -4.62 21.80
C ALA A 5 19.20 -4.99 20.31
N GLY A 6 20.28 -5.73 20.02
CA GLY A 6 20.57 -6.29 18.70
C GLY A 6 19.56 -7.34 18.22
N HIS A 7 19.08 -8.24 19.09
CA HIS A 7 18.13 -9.30 18.72
C HIS A 7 16.77 -8.74 18.36
N CYS A 8 16.28 -7.75 19.11
CA CYS A 8 15.00 -7.09 18.84
C CYS A 8 15.02 -6.35 17.49
N ARG A 9 16.15 -5.69 17.18
CA ARG A 9 16.33 -5.00 15.89
C ARG A 9 16.36 -5.98 14.72
N LEU A 10 17.08 -7.09 14.85
CA LEU A 10 17.14 -8.13 13.83
C LEU A 10 15.77 -8.78 13.58
N GLN A 11 15.02 -9.10 14.64
CA GLN A 11 13.67 -9.66 14.54
C GLN A 11 12.72 -8.70 13.79
N LEU A 12 12.77 -7.40 14.08
CA LEU A 12 11.95 -6.40 13.37
C LEU A 12 12.32 -6.30 11.89
N GLN A 13 13.60 -6.45 11.54
CA GLN A 13 14.04 -6.46 10.14
C GLN A 13 13.61 -7.72 9.40
N LEU A 14 13.65 -8.89 10.06
CA LEU A 14 13.15 -10.14 9.49
C LEU A 14 11.65 -10.10 9.24
N VAL A 15 10.88 -9.51 10.15
CA VAL A 15 9.44 -9.30 9.96
C VAL A 15 9.17 -8.35 8.79
N ASP A 16 9.90 -7.22 8.71
CA ASP A 16 9.75 -6.28 7.60
C ASP A 16 10.11 -6.94 6.24
N LEU A 17 11.16 -7.76 6.22
CA LEU A 17 11.59 -8.52 5.03
C LEU A 17 10.54 -9.58 4.64
N ALA A 18 10.01 -10.33 5.60
CA ALA A 18 8.97 -11.32 5.35
C ALA A 18 7.73 -10.66 4.75
N VAL A 19 7.28 -9.52 5.29
CA VAL A 19 6.15 -8.77 4.74
C VAL A 19 6.45 -8.26 3.33
N ALA A 20 7.65 -7.73 3.09
CA ALA A 20 8.08 -7.27 1.77
C ALA A 20 8.03 -8.40 0.73
N LEU A 21 8.58 -9.56 1.06
CA LEU A 21 8.59 -10.74 0.19
C LEU A 21 7.18 -11.27 -0.06
N SER A 22 6.34 -11.34 0.96
CA SER A 22 4.94 -11.76 0.82
C SER A 22 4.16 -10.84 -0.12
N LEU A 23 4.28 -9.52 0.05
CA LEU A 23 3.62 -8.55 -0.83
C LEU A 23 4.11 -8.66 -2.28
N THR A 24 5.43 -8.76 -2.49
CA THR A 24 5.98 -8.96 -3.84
C THR A 24 5.50 -10.26 -4.46
N ALA A 25 5.46 -11.36 -3.70
CA ALA A 25 4.99 -12.66 -4.20
C ALA A 25 3.50 -12.63 -4.58
N VAL A 26 2.65 -11.97 -3.79
CA VAL A 26 1.22 -11.80 -4.09
C VAL A 26 1.02 -11.05 -5.40
N TYR A 27 1.70 -9.90 -5.60
CA TYR A 27 1.58 -9.12 -6.83
C TYR A 27 2.17 -9.85 -8.05
N ALA A 28 3.28 -10.56 -7.86
CA ALA A 28 3.85 -11.42 -8.91
C ALA A 28 2.88 -12.56 -9.29
N GLY A 29 2.08 -13.05 -8.34
CA GLY A 29 1.00 -13.99 -8.58
C GLY A 29 -0.13 -13.41 -9.42
N PHE A 30 -0.56 -12.17 -9.12
CA PHE A 30 -1.59 -11.47 -9.89
C PHE A 30 -1.21 -11.26 -11.36
N VAL A 31 0.07 -10.95 -11.63
CA VAL A 31 0.59 -10.83 -13.01
C VAL A 31 0.42 -12.12 -13.81
N ARG A 32 0.38 -13.28 -13.15
CA ARG A 32 0.22 -14.59 -13.79
C ARG A 32 -1.22 -15.08 -13.84
N MET A 33 -2.16 -14.34 -13.23
CA MET A 33 -3.55 -14.76 -13.12
C MET A 33 -4.27 -14.44 -14.44
N GLY A 34 -4.80 -15.47 -15.10
CA GLY A 34 -5.50 -15.34 -16.39
C GLY A 34 -6.96 -14.89 -16.23
N SER A 35 -7.65 -14.72 -17.37
CA SER A 35 -9.06 -14.29 -17.45
C SER A 35 -10.10 -15.32 -16.99
N GLY A 36 -9.70 -16.40 -16.32
CA GLY A 36 -10.58 -17.53 -15.97
C GLY A 36 -11.79 -17.15 -15.11
N ASP A 37 -11.71 -16.03 -14.40
CA ASP A 37 -12.73 -15.56 -13.45
C ASP A 37 -13.64 -14.46 -14.04
N GLY A 38 -13.52 -14.15 -15.34
CA GLY A 38 -14.29 -13.08 -15.99
C GLY A 38 -13.86 -11.65 -15.61
N GLN A 39 -12.81 -11.49 -14.80
CA GLN A 39 -12.22 -10.21 -14.43
C GLN A 39 -11.21 -9.74 -15.49
N ALA A 40 -11.02 -8.42 -15.58
CA ALA A 40 -9.91 -7.85 -16.33
C ALA A 40 -8.59 -8.42 -15.80
N HIS A 41 -7.65 -8.64 -16.73
CA HIS A 41 -6.35 -9.23 -16.40
C HIS A 41 -5.26 -8.51 -17.15
N TYR A 42 -4.07 -8.53 -16.56
CA TYR A 42 -2.89 -7.92 -17.12
C TYR A 42 -2.48 -8.58 -18.44
N THR A 43 -2.44 -7.79 -19.52
CA THR A 43 -2.05 -8.25 -20.88
C THR A 43 -0.68 -7.74 -21.33
N GLY A 44 0.01 -6.97 -20.49
CA GLY A 44 1.30 -6.38 -20.84
C GLY A 44 2.50 -7.32 -20.68
N PRO A 45 3.73 -6.83 -20.94
CA PRO A 45 4.94 -7.62 -20.79
C PRO A 45 5.17 -8.07 -19.33
N LEU A 46 5.47 -9.36 -19.13
CA LEU A 46 5.67 -9.94 -17.79
C LEU A 46 6.72 -9.22 -16.95
N TRP A 47 7.78 -8.72 -17.57
CA TRP A 47 8.83 -7.97 -16.87
C TRP A 47 8.30 -6.70 -16.23
N THR A 48 7.36 -6.00 -16.86
CA THR A 48 6.73 -4.79 -16.32
C THR A 48 5.87 -5.14 -15.10
N GLY A 49 5.09 -6.23 -15.18
CA GLY A 49 4.32 -6.74 -14.03
C GLY A 49 5.22 -7.08 -12.84
N TYR A 50 6.35 -7.75 -13.06
CA TYR A 50 7.30 -8.06 -11.99
C TYR A 50 8.00 -6.82 -11.42
N LEU A 51 8.30 -5.81 -12.25
CA LEU A 51 8.83 -4.52 -11.76
C LEU A 51 7.82 -3.82 -10.84
N ILE A 52 6.53 -3.84 -11.19
CA ILE A 52 5.47 -3.28 -10.36
C ILE A 52 5.36 -4.07 -9.04
N ALA A 53 5.35 -5.41 -9.09
CA ALA A 53 5.32 -6.26 -7.91
C ALA A 53 6.52 -6.01 -6.97
N ALA A 54 7.71 -5.80 -7.54
CA ALA A 54 8.90 -5.43 -6.79
C ALA A 54 8.76 -4.03 -6.16
N ALA A 55 8.22 -3.06 -6.90
CA ALA A 55 7.99 -1.70 -6.42
C ALA A 55 6.91 -1.61 -5.32
N VAL A 56 5.95 -2.54 -5.28
CA VAL A 56 4.96 -2.63 -4.19
C VAL A 56 5.58 -3.21 -2.91
N GLY A 57 6.32 -4.31 -3.00
CA GLY A 57 6.79 -5.03 -1.80
C GLY A 57 8.17 -4.62 -1.29
N LEU A 58 9.18 -4.45 -2.15
CA LEU A 58 10.57 -4.23 -1.71
C LEU A 58 10.78 -2.97 -0.87
N PRO A 59 10.15 -1.81 -1.16
CA PRO A 59 10.31 -0.61 -0.34
C PRO A 59 9.89 -0.81 1.13
N VAL A 60 9.01 -1.78 1.40
CA VAL A 60 8.56 -2.12 2.75
C VAL A 60 9.73 -2.58 3.62
N ALA A 61 10.77 -3.19 3.06
CA ALA A 61 11.96 -3.59 3.84
C ALA A 61 12.74 -2.39 4.41
N VAL A 62 12.64 -1.21 3.79
CA VAL A 62 13.35 0.03 4.21
C VAL A 62 12.42 1.07 4.86
N ARG A 63 11.17 0.70 5.12
CA ARG A 63 10.09 1.57 5.64
C ARG A 63 10.44 2.32 6.93
N ARG A 64 11.31 1.76 7.77
CA ARG A 64 11.72 2.38 9.04
C ARG A 64 12.69 3.55 8.89
N ARG A 65 13.38 3.69 7.74
CA ARG A 65 14.36 4.78 7.52
C ARG A 65 13.77 5.96 6.75
N ARG A 66 12.84 5.69 5.83
CA ARG A 66 12.28 6.70 4.90
C ARG A 66 10.77 6.45 4.69
N PRO A 67 9.92 6.60 5.71
CA PRO A 67 8.51 6.21 5.63
C PRO A 67 7.74 6.95 4.53
N LEU A 68 8.02 8.24 4.31
CA LEU A 68 7.38 9.03 3.24
C LEU A 68 7.76 8.56 1.83
N LEU A 69 9.05 8.25 1.60
CA LEU A 69 9.52 7.77 0.30
C LEU A 69 8.91 6.40 0.00
N VAL A 70 8.87 5.52 1.01
CA VAL A 70 8.25 4.21 0.86
C VAL A 70 6.77 4.32 0.54
N LEU A 71 6.02 5.18 1.26
CA LEU A 71 4.62 5.44 0.93
C LEU A 71 4.47 5.94 -0.51
N ALA A 72 5.29 6.89 -0.95
CA ALA A 72 5.21 7.44 -2.30
C ALA A 72 5.48 6.38 -3.39
N VAL A 73 6.52 5.56 -3.25
CA VAL A 73 6.85 4.49 -4.21
C VAL A 73 5.74 3.45 -4.27
N VAL A 74 5.28 2.98 -3.10
CA VAL A 74 4.20 1.98 -3.01
C VAL A 74 2.91 2.52 -3.62
N LEU A 75 2.55 3.78 -3.33
CA LEU A 75 1.35 4.42 -3.84
C LEU A 75 1.40 4.58 -5.37
N ALA A 76 2.54 4.98 -5.92
CA ALA A 76 2.73 5.08 -7.36
C ALA A 76 2.65 3.70 -8.04
N ALA A 77 3.27 2.69 -7.44
CA ALA A 77 3.23 1.32 -7.94
C ALA A 77 1.79 0.76 -7.92
N LEU A 78 1.04 1.00 -6.86
CA LEU A 78 -0.36 0.57 -6.75
C LEU A 78 -1.29 1.33 -7.70
N ALA A 79 -1.12 2.65 -7.85
CA ALA A 79 -1.87 3.43 -8.83
C ALA A 79 -1.63 2.90 -10.26
N THR A 80 -0.36 2.61 -10.60
CA THR A 80 -0.01 1.98 -11.88
C THR A 80 -0.63 0.59 -12.01
N ALA A 81 -0.58 -0.20 -10.94
CA ALA A 81 -1.15 -1.55 -10.94
C ALA A 81 -2.67 -1.54 -11.12
N SER A 82 -3.38 -0.58 -10.53
CA SER A 82 -4.83 -0.42 -10.73
C SER A 82 -5.19 0.01 -12.14
N LEU A 83 -4.40 0.88 -12.76
CA LEU A 83 -4.61 1.27 -14.16
C LEU A 83 -4.30 0.14 -15.16
N LEU A 84 -3.60 -0.92 -14.72
CA LEU A 84 -3.23 -2.06 -15.53
C LEU A 84 -4.03 -3.33 -15.17
N ASP A 85 -5.08 -3.21 -14.36
CA ASP A 85 -5.91 -4.32 -13.86
C ASP A 85 -5.10 -5.45 -13.18
N ILE A 86 -4.03 -5.08 -12.48
CA ILE A 86 -3.19 -6.01 -11.69
C ILE A 86 -3.72 -6.14 -10.26
N VAL A 87 -4.39 -5.11 -9.73
CA VAL A 87 -4.79 -5.04 -8.32
C VAL A 87 -6.11 -5.76 -8.08
N ARG A 88 -6.09 -6.82 -7.26
CA ARG A 88 -7.29 -7.53 -6.78
C ARG A 88 -7.55 -7.35 -5.29
N GLU A 89 -6.75 -6.55 -4.60
CA GLU A 89 -6.82 -6.37 -3.15
C GLU A 89 -7.04 -4.90 -2.73
N PRO A 90 -7.64 -4.64 -1.55
CA PRO A 90 -7.97 -3.28 -1.10
C PRO A 90 -6.75 -2.51 -0.56
N TYR A 91 -5.69 -2.36 -1.37
CA TYR A 91 -4.54 -1.47 -1.12
C TYR A 91 -3.85 -1.68 0.24
N ALA A 92 -3.75 -2.93 0.71
CA ALA A 92 -3.17 -3.26 2.01
C ALA A 92 -1.73 -2.72 2.19
N ALA A 93 -0.91 -2.78 1.13
CA ALA A 93 0.44 -2.23 1.12
C ALA A 93 0.48 -0.70 1.38
N ALA A 94 -0.46 0.06 0.80
CA ALA A 94 -0.59 1.49 1.08
C ALA A 94 -1.05 1.73 2.52
N GLY A 95 -1.97 0.91 3.03
CA GLY A 95 -2.39 0.94 4.44
C GLY A 95 -1.20 0.78 5.41
N PHE A 96 -0.33 -0.20 5.17
CA PHE A 96 0.91 -0.36 5.97
C PHE A 96 1.83 0.85 5.90
N GLY A 97 2.01 1.44 4.71
CA GLY A 97 2.78 2.67 4.53
C GLY A 97 2.18 3.84 5.31
N ALA A 98 0.86 4.02 5.21
CA ALA A 98 0.12 5.10 5.85
C ALA A 98 0.14 4.97 7.37
N TYR A 99 0.02 3.75 7.91
CA TYR A 99 0.19 3.47 9.34
C TYR A 99 1.56 3.96 9.85
N LEU A 100 2.64 3.63 9.14
CA LEU A 100 3.97 4.06 9.55
C LEU A 100 4.19 5.56 9.44
N VAL A 101 3.64 6.21 8.41
CA VAL A 101 3.67 7.67 8.29
C VAL A 101 2.89 8.35 9.40
N GLY A 102 1.76 7.79 9.83
CA GLY A 102 1.00 8.26 11.00
C GLY A 102 1.78 8.08 12.31
N LEU A 103 2.54 6.99 12.44
CA LEU A 103 3.27 6.62 13.64
C LEU A 103 4.61 7.35 13.81
N ALA A 104 5.36 7.56 12.72
CA ALA A 104 6.75 8.00 12.77
C ALA A 104 6.95 9.48 12.43
N GLU A 105 6.12 10.07 11.56
CA GLU A 105 6.32 11.44 11.08
C GLU A 105 5.56 12.49 11.92
N PRO A 106 6.08 13.73 12.00
CA PRO A 106 5.34 14.84 12.62
C PRO A 106 4.10 15.20 11.80
N ALA A 107 3.06 15.70 12.47
CA ALA A 107 1.76 16.00 11.85
C ALA A 107 1.87 16.90 10.61
N ARG A 108 2.80 17.87 10.60
CA ARG A 108 3.06 18.78 9.47
C ARG A 108 3.46 18.07 8.16
N ARG A 109 4.04 16.87 8.24
CA ARG A 109 4.41 16.05 7.07
C ARG A 109 3.44 14.91 6.85
N SER A 110 2.93 14.35 7.94
CA SER A 110 2.04 13.19 7.93
C SER A 110 0.66 13.50 7.35
N VAL A 111 0.08 14.66 7.66
CA VAL A 111 -1.23 15.10 7.13
C VAL A 111 -1.20 15.35 5.62
N PRO A 112 -0.28 16.17 5.06
CA PRO A 112 -0.26 16.37 3.61
C PRO A 112 0.05 15.07 2.86
N ALA A 113 0.91 14.21 3.41
CA ALA A 113 1.17 12.90 2.82
C ALA A 113 -0.10 12.02 2.78
N LEU A 114 -0.94 12.06 3.82
CA LEU A 114 -2.22 11.38 3.82
C LEU A 114 -3.14 11.94 2.73
N VAL A 115 -3.31 13.26 2.65
CA VAL A 115 -4.19 13.88 1.65
C VAL A 115 -3.78 13.45 0.24
N VAL A 116 -2.49 13.54 -0.08
CA VAL A 116 -1.96 13.09 -1.37
C VAL A 116 -2.22 11.60 -1.58
N ALA A 117 -1.98 10.77 -0.56
CA ALA A 117 -2.21 9.32 -0.64
C ALA A 117 -3.68 8.98 -0.94
N LEU A 118 -4.62 9.63 -0.24
CA LEU A 118 -6.05 9.42 -0.45
C LEU A 118 -6.51 9.90 -1.82
N THR A 119 -6.05 11.07 -2.27
CA THR A 119 -6.42 11.63 -3.57
C THR A 119 -5.88 10.76 -4.72
N VAL A 120 -4.62 10.35 -4.66
CA VAL A 120 -4.01 9.53 -5.72
C VAL A 120 -4.58 8.13 -5.72
N ALA A 121 -4.74 7.47 -4.57
CA ALA A 121 -5.29 6.13 -4.51
C ALA A 121 -6.77 6.10 -4.92
N GLY A 122 -7.59 6.99 -4.37
CA GLY A 122 -9.00 7.09 -4.75
C GLY A 122 -9.19 7.46 -6.22
N GLY A 123 -8.38 8.42 -6.72
CA GLY A 123 -8.41 8.82 -8.13
C GLY A 123 -7.97 7.71 -9.09
N ALA A 124 -6.91 6.97 -8.76
CA ALA A 124 -6.42 5.88 -9.61
C ALA A 124 -7.40 4.71 -9.69
N VAL A 125 -8.02 4.34 -8.56
CA VAL A 125 -9.05 3.29 -8.52
C VAL A 125 -10.29 3.72 -9.28
N TYR A 126 -10.79 4.93 -9.01
CA TYR A 126 -11.95 5.46 -9.74
C TYR A 126 -11.68 5.53 -11.24
N LEU A 127 -10.50 5.99 -11.66
CA LEU A 127 -10.14 6.08 -13.08
C LEU A 127 -10.00 4.69 -13.73
N GLY A 128 -9.42 3.71 -13.02
CA GLY A 128 -9.32 2.33 -13.48
C GLY A 128 -10.71 1.72 -13.73
N GLU A 129 -11.58 1.77 -12.73
CA GLU A 129 -12.92 1.15 -12.74
C GLU A 129 -13.94 1.92 -13.60
N ALA A 130 -13.83 3.24 -13.72
CA ALA A 130 -14.81 4.05 -14.46
C ALA A 130 -14.43 4.28 -15.93
N VAL A 131 -13.14 4.17 -16.29
CA VAL A 131 -12.64 4.56 -17.63
C VAL A 131 -11.87 3.45 -18.33
N VAL A 132 -11.00 2.72 -17.63
CA VAL A 132 -10.15 1.69 -18.27
C VAL A 132 -10.91 0.39 -18.46
N THR A 133 -11.58 -0.06 -17.41
CA THR A 133 -12.45 -1.24 -17.41
C THR A 133 -13.81 -0.79 -16.90
N PRO A 134 -14.67 -0.22 -17.77
CA PRO A 134 -15.93 0.38 -17.32
C PRO A 134 -16.76 -0.66 -16.58
N ALA A 135 -16.85 -0.55 -15.26
CA ALA A 135 -17.81 -1.32 -14.49
C ALA A 135 -19.22 -0.96 -14.98
N ASP A 136 -20.11 -1.97 -15.07
CA ASP A 136 -21.50 -1.75 -15.48
C ASP A 136 -22.26 -0.78 -14.53
N ASP A 137 -21.72 -0.53 -13.33
CA ASP A 137 -22.28 0.37 -12.31
C ASP A 137 -21.24 1.39 -11.77
N PRO A 138 -21.43 2.70 -12.01
CA PRO A 138 -20.58 3.76 -11.47
C PRO A 138 -20.52 3.77 -9.93
N TRP A 139 -21.57 3.29 -9.26
CA TRP A 139 -21.60 3.21 -7.80
C TRP A 139 -20.67 2.12 -7.25
N GLY A 140 -20.41 1.06 -8.02
CA GLY A 140 -19.39 0.06 -7.72
C GLY A 140 -18.00 0.69 -7.63
N ALA A 141 -17.61 1.49 -8.63
CA ALA A 141 -16.32 2.19 -8.65
C ALA A 141 -16.15 3.14 -7.44
N VAL A 142 -17.20 3.87 -7.07
CA VAL A 142 -17.21 4.73 -5.88
C VAL A 142 -17.06 3.90 -4.60
N GLY A 143 -17.73 2.75 -4.51
CA GLY A 143 -17.62 1.84 -3.37
C GLY A 143 -16.20 1.32 -3.17
N VAL A 144 -15.53 0.88 -4.24
CA VAL A 144 -14.14 0.39 -4.18
C VAL A 144 -13.17 1.51 -3.83
N ALA A 145 -13.30 2.68 -4.47
CA ALA A 145 -12.48 3.85 -4.14
C ALA A 145 -12.67 4.29 -2.68
N GLY A 146 -13.92 4.28 -2.19
CA GLY A 146 -14.25 4.58 -0.79
C GLY A 146 -13.63 3.58 0.19
N LEU A 147 -13.64 2.29 -0.13
CA LEU A 147 -12.99 1.26 0.67
C LEU A 147 -11.47 1.48 0.76
N VAL A 148 -10.81 1.79 -0.35
CA VAL A 148 -9.36 2.09 -0.38
C VAL A 148 -9.03 3.32 0.47
N VAL A 149 -9.83 4.39 0.35
CA VAL A 149 -9.69 5.60 1.18
C VAL A 149 -9.85 5.26 2.66
N LEU A 150 -10.82 4.41 3.02
CA LEU A 150 -11.07 3.97 4.39
C LEU A 150 -9.88 3.17 4.94
N VAL A 151 -9.33 2.23 4.17
CA VAL A 151 -8.18 1.40 4.58
C VAL A 151 -6.95 2.28 4.84
N ILE A 152 -6.62 3.19 3.92
CA ILE A 152 -5.46 4.09 4.05
C ILE A 152 -5.65 5.06 5.22
N GLY A 153 -6.81 5.72 5.27
CA GLY A 153 -7.14 6.70 6.31
C GLY A 153 -7.21 6.08 7.71
N GLY A 154 -7.86 4.92 7.84
CA GLY A 154 -7.96 4.18 9.10
C GLY A 154 -6.59 3.71 9.59
N SER A 155 -5.76 3.18 8.69
CA SER A 155 -4.39 2.75 9.03
C SER A 155 -3.53 3.92 9.51
N TRP A 156 -3.57 5.05 8.81
CA TRP A 156 -2.89 6.27 9.25
C TRP A 156 -3.39 6.77 10.61
N GLY A 157 -4.70 6.77 10.82
CA GLY A 157 -5.35 7.17 12.06
C GLY A 157 -4.87 6.34 13.24
N ALA A 158 -4.83 5.02 13.09
CA ALA A 158 -4.30 4.09 14.08
C ALA A 158 -2.84 4.40 14.43
N GLY A 159 -1.99 4.62 13.42
CA GLY A 159 -0.59 5.02 13.63
C GLY A 159 -0.46 6.33 14.42
N ARG A 160 -1.26 7.34 14.06
CA ARG A 160 -1.27 8.65 14.73
C ARG A 160 -1.75 8.57 16.18
N LEU A 161 -2.78 7.77 16.46
CA LEU A 161 -3.29 7.56 17.81
C LEU A 161 -2.24 6.89 18.71
N LEU A 162 -1.56 5.85 18.22
CA LEU A 162 -0.48 5.18 18.95
C LEU A 162 0.73 6.09 19.20
N ARG A 163 1.03 7.02 18.28
CA ARG A 163 2.07 8.03 18.51
C ARG A 163 1.68 8.97 19.66
N ARG A 164 0.42 9.39 19.73
CA ARG A 164 -0.10 10.28 20.78
C ARG A 164 -0.09 9.62 22.16
N SER A 165 -0.52 8.36 22.25
CA SER A 165 -0.50 7.64 23.53
C SER A 165 0.91 7.47 24.10
N ARG A 166 1.91 7.27 23.24
CA ARG A 166 3.32 7.21 23.65
C ARG A 166 3.87 8.53 24.18
N SER A 167 3.39 9.67 23.68
CA SER A 167 3.81 10.99 24.18
C SER A 167 3.13 11.40 25.49
N THR A 168 2.03 10.75 25.87
CA THR A 168 1.30 11.06 27.12
C THR A 168 1.74 10.18 28.30
N SER A 169 2.47 9.10 28.03
CA SER A 169 2.96 8.13 29.04
C SER A 169 4.38 8.44 29.57
N ILE A 170 4.92 9.62 29.26
CA ILE A 170 6.24 10.13 29.71
C ILE A 170 5.98 11.45 30.43
#